data_AF-A0A820KUG4-F1
#
_entry.id   AF-A0A820KUG4-F1
#
_cell.length_a   1.000
_cell.length_b   1.000
_cell.length_c   1.000
_cell.angle_alpha   90.00
_cell.angle_beta   90.00
_cell.angle_gamma   90.00
#
_symmetry.space_group_name_H-M   'P 1'
#
loop_
_entity.id
_entity.type
_entity.pdbx_description
1 polymer ?
#
loop_
_entity_poly.entity_id
_entity_poly.type
_entity_poly.pdbx_seq_one_letter_code
_entity_poly.pdbx_strand_id
1 'polypeptide(L)'
;HWSTRVEPWEYPKNEKIEFASILVPNIDNVRITYLINILSKQEKAVLLIGEPGTAKTVIITSYLKHYDSEQHLTRNINFSSITTSNFIQKTIENFVD
;
A
#
# COMPACT_ATOMS: atom_id res chain seq x y z
N HIS A 1 9.43 22.21 2.28
CA HIS A 1 9.43 21.46 3.56
C HIS A 1 8.31 20.43 3.50
N TRP A 2 8.46 19.22 4.06
CA TRP A 2 7.45 18.14 3.90
C TRP A 2 6.06 18.49 4.44
N SER A 3 5.99 19.37 5.44
CA SER A 3 4.71 19.86 5.99
C SER A 3 3.81 20.54 4.95
N THR A 4 4.37 21.08 3.86
CA THR A 4 3.57 21.73 2.80
C THR A 4 2.97 20.75 1.80
N ARG A 5 3.26 19.44 1.95
CA ARG A 5 2.73 18.37 1.09
C ARG A 5 1.75 17.45 1.84
N VAL A 6 1.48 17.75 3.11
CA VAL A 6 0.46 17.04 3.89
C VAL A 6 -0.85 17.78 3.67
N GLU A 7 -1.78 17.14 2.96
CA GLU A 7 -3.13 17.68 2.78
C GLU A 7 -3.86 17.69 4.13
N PRO A 8 -4.61 18.77 4.46
CA PRO A 8 -5.44 18.79 5.65
C PRO A 8 -6.52 17.72 5.53
N TRP A 9 -6.62 16.86 6.54
CA TRP A 9 -7.66 15.85 6.59
C TRP A 9 -8.94 16.45 7.18
N GLU A 10 -10.03 16.37 6.43
CA GLU A 10 -11.35 16.80 6.88
C GLU A 10 -12.30 15.60 6.97
N TYR A 11 -13.07 15.54 8.07
CA TYR A 11 -14.10 14.53 8.21
C TYR A 11 -15.24 14.79 7.20
N PRO A 12 -15.69 13.79 6.42
CA PRO A 12 -16.76 13.97 5.45
C PRO A 12 -18.07 14.32 6.15
N LYS A 13 -18.71 15.41 5.70
CA LYS A 13 -19.91 15.96 6.36
C LYS A 13 -21.16 15.09 6.19
N ASN A 14 -21.20 14.25 5.15
CA ASN A 14 -22.40 13.56 4.71
C ASN A 14 -22.36 12.04 4.91
N GLU A 15 -21.27 11.51 5.48
CA GLU A 15 -21.09 10.06 5.62
C GLU A 15 -20.42 9.70 6.94
N LYS A 16 -20.98 8.71 7.63
CA LYS A 16 -20.39 8.17 8.85
C LYS A 16 -19.37 7.10 8.47
N ILE A 17 -18.10 7.47 8.45
CA ILE A 17 -17.01 6.50 8.22
C ILE A 17 -16.72 5.72 9.50
N GLU A 18 -16.40 4.44 9.35
CA GLU A 18 -15.87 3.63 10.44
C GLU A 18 -14.53 4.19 10.91
N PHE A 19 -14.39 4.42 12.22
CA PHE A 19 -13.16 5.02 12.77
C PHE A 19 -11.91 4.20 12.44
N ALA A 20 -12.03 2.87 12.38
CA ALA A 20 -10.94 1.95 12.06
C ALA A 20 -10.43 2.06 10.60
N SER A 21 -11.21 2.65 9.69
CA SER A 21 -10.82 2.83 8.28
C SER A 21 -10.28 4.24 7.98
N ILE A 22 -10.27 5.15 8.96
CA ILE A 22 -9.76 6.50 8.81
C ILE A 22 -8.23 6.48 8.72
N LEU A 23 -7.70 6.80 7.54
CA LEU A 23 -6.28 7.03 7.34
C LEU A 23 -6.00 8.53 7.28
N VAL A 24 -5.43 9.08 8.35
CA VAL A 24 -5.01 10.49 8.38
C VAL A 24 -3.62 10.61 7.73
N PRO A 25 -3.47 11.40 6.65
CA PRO A 25 -2.16 11.70 6.09
C PRO A 25 -1.30 12.44 7.12
N ASN A 26 -0.08 11.95 7.32
CA ASN A 26 0.93 12.61 8.14
C ASN A 26 2.22 12.76 7.32
N ILE A 27 3.19 13.48 7.89
CA ILE A 27 4.46 13.77 7.23
C ILE A 27 5.19 12.49 6.79
N ASP A 28 5.15 11.44 7.61
CA ASP A 28 5.87 10.19 7.34
C ASP A 28 5.21 9.39 6.21
N ASN A 29 3.88 9.29 6.19
CA ASN A 29 3.13 8.66 5.12
C ASN A 29 3.38 9.36 3.78
N VAL A 30 3.37 10.70 3.75
CA VAL A 30 3.65 11.49 2.54
C VAL A 30 5.08 11.25 2.04
N ARG A 31 6.06 11.17 2.94
CA ARG A 31 7.45 10.87 2.60
C ARG A 31 7.62 9.47 2.01
N ILE A 32 7.05 8.46 2.68
CA ILE A 32 7.15 7.06 2.25
C ILE A 32 6.48 6.89 0.89
N THR A 33 5.26 7.40 0.71
CA THR A 33 4.55 7.35 -0.57
C THR A 33 5.32 8.03 -1.69
N TYR A 34 6.00 9.15 -1.41
CA TYR A 34 6.87 9.81 -2.39
C TYR A 34 8.05 8.92 -2.82
N LEU A 35 8.69 8.24 -1.88
CA LEU A 35 9.79 7.32 -2.19
C LEU A 35 9.31 6.09 -2.97
N ILE A 36 8.17 5.51 -2.58
CA ILE A 36 7.52 4.43 -3.32
C ILE A 36 7.29 4.87 -4.77
N ASN A 37 6.76 6.08 -4.98
CA ASN A 37 6.49 6.62 -6.31
C ASN A 37 7.75 6.78 -7.17
N ILE A 38 8.88 7.21 -6.60
CA ILE A 38 10.14 7.32 -7.35
C ILE A 38 10.62 5.95 -7.81
N LEU A 39 10.62 4.97 -6.90
CA LEU A 39 11.12 3.62 -7.21
C LEU A 39 10.20 2.89 -8.20
N SER A 40 8.89 3.04 -8.03
CA SER A 40 7.90 2.40 -8.89
C SER A 40 7.96 2.92 -10.33
N LYS A 41 8.23 4.22 -10.53
CA LYS A 41 8.46 4.81 -11.86
C LYS A 41 9.70 4.26 -12.58
N GLN A 42 10.61 3.63 -11.83
CA GLN A 42 11.80 2.96 -12.34
C GLN A 42 11.61 1.44 -12.42
N GLU A 43 10.38 0.96 -12.22
CA GLU A 43 10.05 -0.48 -12.21
C GLU A 43 10.88 -1.26 -11.17
N LYS A 44 11.22 -0.60 -10.04
CA LYS A 44 11.95 -1.22 -8.93
C LYS A 44 10.99 -1.64 -7.82
N ALA A 45 11.20 -2.85 -7.31
CA ALA A 45 10.47 -3.35 -6.15
C ALA A 45 10.76 -2.51 -4.90
N VAL A 46 9.75 -2.35 -4.05
CA VAL A 46 9.84 -1.61 -2.79
C VAL A 46 9.56 -2.53 -1.62
N LEU A 47 10.40 -2.44 -0.58
CA LEU A 47 10.23 -3.17 0.67
C LEU A 47 10.08 -2.18 1.83
N LEU A 48 8.96 -2.28 2.55
CA LEU A 48 8.74 -1.55 3.80
C LEU A 48 8.95 -2.48 4.99
N ILE A 49 9.80 -2.08 5.94
CA ILE A 49 10.09 -2.83 7.18
C ILE A 49 9.68 -2.02 8.42
N GLY A 50 9.40 -2.72 9.52
CA GLY A 50 9.05 -2.11 10.80
C GLY A 50 8.08 -2.96 11.62
N GLU A 51 7.79 -2.55 12.85
CA GLU A 51 6.95 -3.28 13.81
C GLU A 51 5.51 -3.53 13.29
N PRO A 52 4.84 -4.61 13.68
CA PRO A 52 3.42 -4.82 13.35
C PRO A 52 2.55 -3.62 13.76
N GLY A 53 1.51 -3.32 12.99
CA GLY A 53 0.60 -2.19 13.27
C GLY A 53 1.07 -0.81 12.81
N THR A 54 2.28 -0.67 12.23
CA THR A 54 2.81 0.63 11.77
C THR A 54 2.35 1.05 10.36
N ALA A 55 1.09 0.81 10.02
CA ALA A 55 0.43 1.23 8.77
C ALA A 55 1.05 0.77 7.42
N LYS A 56 2.17 0.02 7.42
CA LYS A 56 2.88 -0.44 6.20
C LYS A 56 1.96 -1.05 5.14
N THR A 57 1.11 -2.00 5.54
CA THR A 57 0.16 -2.67 4.63
C THR A 57 -0.85 -1.68 4.06
N VAL A 58 -1.32 -0.73 4.87
CA VAL A 58 -2.31 0.27 4.43
C VAL A 58 -1.68 1.25 3.45
N ILE A 59 -0.43 1.67 3.66
CA ILE A 59 0.32 2.54 2.74
C ILE A 59 0.48 1.86 1.38
N ILE A 60 0.96 0.61 1.34
CA ILE A 60 1.14 -0.13 0.07
C ILE A 60 -0.19 -0.33 -0.64
N THR A 61 -1.23 -0.77 0.08
CA THR A 61 -2.56 -1.00 -0.51
C THR A 61 -3.16 0.30 -1.04
N SER A 62 -3.02 1.40 -0.32
CA SER A 62 -3.47 2.73 -0.76
C SER A 62 -2.70 3.20 -1.99
N TYR A 63 -1.39 3.01 -2.04
CA TYR A 63 -0.57 3.34 -3.22
C TYR A 63 -1.00 2.53 -4.44
N LEU A 64 -1.16 1.21 -4.31
CA LEU A 64 -1.53 0.33 -5.42
C LEU A 64 -2.92 0.65 -6.01
N LYS A 65 -3.86 1.17 -5.21
CA LYS A 65 -5.18 1.62 -5.69
C LYS A 65 -5.13 2.78 -6.69
N HIS A 66 -4.00 3.48 -6.82
CA HIS A 66 -3.85 4.54 -7.82
C HIS A 66 -3.55 4.00 -9.21
N TYR A 67 -3.17 2.73 -9.35
CA TYR A 67 -2.94 2.13 -10.65
C TYR A 67 -4.26 1.83 -11.36
N ASP A 68 -4.23 1.98 -12.69
CA ASP A 68 -5.33 1.57 -13.55
C ASP A 68 -5.47 0.05 -13.53
N SER A 69 -6.64 -0.43 -13.10
CA SER A 69 -6.97 -1.86 -13.02
C SER A 69 -7.05 -2.57 -14.36
N GLU A 70 -7.23 -1.84 -15.47
CA GLU A 70 -7.18 -2.41 -16.82
C GLU A 70 -5.74 -2.68 -17.27
N GLN A 71 -4.78 -1.94 -16.72
CA GLN A 71 -3.36 -2.03 -17.09
C GLN A 71 -2.52 -2.77 -16.03
N HIS A 72 -2.96 -2.81 -14.77
CA HIS A 72 -2.21 -3.34 -13.65
C HIS A 72 -3.06 -4.29 -12.81
N LEU A 73 -2.55 -5.49 -12.62
CA LEU A 73 -3.13 -6.49 -11.72
C LEU A 73 -2.47 -6.41 -10.34
N THR A 74 -3.28 -6.42 -9.28
CA THR A 74 -2.79 -6.40 -7.89
C THR A 74 -3.23 -7.66 -7.15
N ARG A 75 -2.28 -8.37 -6.52
CA ARG A 75 -2.55 -9.52 -5.65
C ARG A 75 -1.84 -9.38 -4.31
N ASN A 76 -2.58 -9.58 -3.22
CA ASN A 76 -2.01 -9.65 -1.88
C ASN A 76 -1.71 -11.11 -1.51
N ILE A 77 -0.47 -11.39 -1.11
CA ILE A 77 -0.04 -12.71 -0.66
C ILE A 77 0.43 -12.61 0.78
N ASN A 78 -0.24 -13.35 1.68
CA ASN A 78 0.10 -13.37 3.10
C ASN A 78 1.12 -14.48 3.37
N PHE A 79 2.25 -14.12 3.98
CA PHE A 79 3.28 -15.06 4.40
C PHE A 79 3.06 -15.46 5.86
N SER A 80 3.19 -16.75 6.14
CA SER A 80 3.15 -17.31 7.49
C SER A 80 4.20 -18.42 7.62
N SER A 81 4.31 -19.01 8.81
CA SER A 81 5.29 -20.08 9.07
C SER A 81 5.08 -21.34 8.22
N ILE A 82 3.90 -21.52 7.63
CA ILE A 82 3.57 -22.66 6.77
C ILE A 82 3.64 -22.33 5.27
N THR A 83 3.99 -21.10 4.90
CA THR A 83 4.13 -20.69 3.51
C THR A 83 5.36 -21.36 2.90
N THR A 84 5.16 -22.22 1.89
CA THR A 84 6.25 -22.93 1.18
C THR A 84 6.55 -22.30 -0.17
N SER A 85 7.74 -22.55 -0.72
CA SER A 85 8.11 -22.08 -2.07
C SER A 85 7.14 -22.58 -3.14
N ASN A 86 6.66 -23.82 -3.03
CA ASN A 86 5.66 -24.38 -3.96
C ASN A 86 4.31 -23.66 -3.87
N PHE A 87 3.90 -23.24 -2.68
CA PHE A 87 2.68 -22.44 -2.50
C PHE A 87 2.80 -21.08 -3.21
N ILE A 88 3.94 -20.40 -3.06
CA ILE A 88 4.19 -19.11 -3.72
C ILE A 88 4.21 -19.27 -5.24
N GLN A 89 4.92 -20.28 -5.76
CA GLN A 89 4.99 -20.57 -7.19
C GLN A 89 3.59 -20.73 -7.80
N LYS A 90 2.79 -21.64 -7.24
CA LYS A 90 1.41 -21.89 -7.71
C LYS A 90 0.52 -20.66 -7.59
N THR A 91 0.71 -19.85 -6.55
CA THR A 91 -0.07 -18.62 -6.37
C THR A 91 0.23 -17.58 -7.45
N ILE A 92 1.48 -17.52 -7.93
CA ILE A 92 1.88 -16.61 -9.01
C ILE A 92 1.43 -17.16 -10.36
N GLU A 93 1.65 -18.45 -10.64
CA GLU A 93 1.25 -19.09 -11.90
C GLU A 93 -0.25 -18.98 -12.15
N ASN A 94 -1.08 -19.35 -11.16
CA ASN A 94 -2.55 -19.23 -11.21
C ASN A 94 -3.06 -17.78 -11.33
N PHE A 95 -2.19 -16.77 -11.31
CA PHE A 95 -2.57 -15.37 -11.47
C PHE A 95 -2.29 -14.85 -12.88
N VAL A 96 -1.37 -15.51 -13.59
CA VAL A 96 -0.97 -15.14 -14.96
C VAL A 96 -1.81 -15.92 -15.99
N ASP A 97 -2.33 -17.09 -15.60
CA ASP A 97 -3.33 -17.88 -16.34
C ASP A 97 -4.76 -17.34 -16.14
#